data_AF-A0A530M1X5-F1
#
_entry.id   AF-A0A530M1X5-F1
#
_cell.length_a   1.000
_cell.length_b   1.000
_cell.length_c   1.000
_cell.angle_alpha   90.00
_cell.angle_beta   90.00
_cell.angle_gamma   90.00
#
_symmetry.space_group_name_H-M   'P 1'
#
loop_
_entity.id
_entity.type
_entity.pdbx_description
1 polymer ?
#
loop_
_entity_poly.entity_id
_entity_poly.type
_entity_poly.pdbx_seq_one_letter_code
_entity_poly.pdbx_strand_id
1 'polypeptide(L)'
;MAKLANPRTKIVAKFDTQIEPLDQEIASLREDFDRLRAKSPPMTADQRQKLVDRRSSVEQLRDSDVPAWQRRLDEAGKRLADAQTAEANKANTSAQNQIRQDQIAKDLSALANERIPMARTDQVRRIASRWYGSKPELVTEAQAGIISVIWFGSLALIAALAGPITAMVALALQRIAAREEDNSESRSSRLLRRLLLSWRWRRVRTIQVPVEVTVEKEVEKRVEVPVEKVVKEILYVPLFTDDPEVLRKALDQDLPPEVSDLVQVSMKGRKSARQA
;
A
#
# COMPACT_ATOMS: atom_id res chain seq x y z
N MET A 1 -8.57 -19.50 -5.88
CA MET A 1 -9.53 -19.90 -6.93
C MET A 1 -10.28 -21.14 -6.43
N ALA A 2 -11.49 -20.98 -5.89
CA ALA A 2 -12.32 -22.12 -5.49
C ALA A 2 -12.75 -22.87 -6.77
N LYS A 3 -12.35 -24.14 -6.92
CA LYS A 3 -12.85 -25.00 -8.01
C LYS A 3 -14.37 -25.06 -7.90
N LEU A 4 -15.08 -24.49 -8.87
CA LEU A 4 -16.53 -24.66 -9.00
C LEU A 4 -16.83 -26.16 -9.03
N ALA A 5 -17.46 -26.67 -7.97
CA ALA A 5 -17.80 -28.08 -7.87
C ALA A 5 -18.72 -28.46 -9.03
N ASN A 6 -18.32 -29.48 -9.81
CA ASN A 6 -19.10 -29.92 -10.97
C ASN A 6 -20.52 -30.30 -10.51
N PRO A 7 -21.58 -29.57 -10.93
CA PRO A 7 -22.94 -29.80 -10.44
C PRO A 7 -23.50 -31.15 -10.91
N ARG A 8 -22.86 -31.80 -11.90
CA ARG A 8 -23.28 -33.09 -12.45
C ARG A 8 -23.44 -34.14 -11.36
N THR A 9 -22.51 -34.24 -10.41
CA THR A 9 -22.57 -35.28 -9.36
C THR A 9 -23.75 -35.08 -8.42
N LYS A 10 -24.06 -33.82 -8.06
CA LYS A 10 -25.24 -33.47 -7.24
C LYS A 10 -26.54 -33.72 -7.99
N ILE A 11 -26.57 -33.41 -9.29
CA ILE A 11 -27.74 -33.64 -10.14
C ILE A 11 -27.98 -35.14 -10.31
N VAL A 12 -26.94 -35.92 -10.61
CA VAL A 12 -27.01 -37.39 -10.73
C VAL A 12 -27.50 -38.00 -9.42
N ALA A 13 -26.89 -37.69 -8.28
CA ALA A 13 -27.33 -38.21 -6.98
C ALA A 13 -28.78 -37.85 -6.63
N LYS A 14 -29.25 -36.65 -7.01
CA LYS A 14 -30.65 -36.23 -6.82
C LYS A 14 -31.61 -37.07 -7.67
N PHE A 15 -31.23 -37.42 -8.89
CA PHE A 15 -32.08 -38.23 -9.77
C PHE A 15 -31.97 -39.72 -9.46
N ASP A 16 -30.81 -40.23 -9.07
CA ASP A 16 -30.63 -41.63 -8.66
C ASP A 16 -31.56 -41.98 -7.49
N THR A 17 -31.65 -41.10 -6.49
CA THR A 17 -32.59 -41.26 -5.36
C THR A 17 -34.07 -41.23 -5.75
N GLN A 18 -34.41 -40.65 -6.90
CA GLN A 18 -35.79 -40.66 -7.45
C GLN A 18 -36.03 -41.86 -8.38
N ILE A 19 -34.99 -42.33 -9.07
CA ILE A 19 -35.07 -43.44 -10.04
C ILE A 19 -35.10 -44.78 -9.33
N GLU A 20 -34.32 -44.96 -8.26
CA GLU A 20 -34.23 -46.24 -7.55
C GLU A 20 -35.57 -46.80 -7.04
N PRO A 21 -36.48 -46.03 -6.40
CA PRO A 21 -37.80 -46.54 -6.03
C PRO A 21 -38.68 -46.82 -7.25
N LEU A 22 -38.56 -46.04 -8.33
CA LEU A 22 -39.28 -46.29 -9.58
C LEU A 22 -38.81 -47.58 -10.24
N ASP A 23 -37.51 -47.88 -10.20
CA ASP A 23 -36.95 -49.13 -10.74
C ASP A 23 -37.45 -50.35 -9.97
N GLN A 24 -37.56 -50.25 -8.64
CA GLN A 24 -38.14 -51.31 -7.80
C GLN A 24 -39.63 -51.51 -8.10
N GLU A 25 -40.38 -50.42 -8.24
CA GLU A 25 -41.80 -50.47 -8.61
C GLU A 25 -41.98 -51.08 -10.00
N ILE A 26 -41.17 -50.68 -10.99
CA ILE A 26 -41.15 -51.25 -12.33
C ILE A 26 -40.81 -52.75 -12.28
N ALA A 27 -39.85 -53.16 -11.46
CA ALA A 27 -39.49 -54.57 -11.32
C ALA A 27 -40.66 -55.40 -10.77
N SER A 28 -41.32 -54.92 -9.71
CA SER A 28 -42.49 -55.59 -9.14
C SER A 28 -43.66 -55.66 -10.12
N LEU A 29 -43.95 -54.55 -10.82
CA LEU A 29 -44.99 -54.50 -11.84
C LEU A 29 -44.69 -55.42 -13.02
N ARG A 30 -43.42 -55.61 -13.39
CA ARG A 30 -43.01 -56.57 -14.44
C ARG A 30 -43.26 -58.01 -13.99
N GLU A 31 -42.92 -58.37 -12.76
CA GLU A 31 -43.19 -59.72 -12.24
C GLU A 31 -44.70 -60.02 -12.20
N ASP A 32 -45.50 -59.07 -11.73
CA ASP A 32 -46.96 -59.20 -11.71
C ASP A 32 -47.55 -59.26 -13.13
N PHE A 33 -47.03 -58.44 -14.05
CA PHE A 33 -47.39 -58.49 -15.46
C PHE A 33 -47.08 -59.86 -16.08
N ASP A 34 -45.89 -60.43 -15.81
CA ASP A 34 -45.50 -61.74 -16.33
C ASP A 34 -46.36 -62.87 -15.76
N ARG A 35 -46.70 -62.81 -14.46
CA ARG A 35 -47.66 -63.73 -13.83
C ARG A 35 -49.05 -63.66 -14.47
N LEU A 36 -49.54 -62.45 -14.71
CA LEU A 36 -50.85 -62.24 -15.36
C LEU A 36 -50.83 -62.69 -16.82
N ARG A 37 -49.73 -62.44 -17.54
CA ARG A 37 -49.52 -62.88 -18.92
C ARG A 37 -49.55 -64.41 -19.04
N ALA A 38 -48.88 -65.12 -18.13
CA ALA A 38 -48.89 -66.58 -18.10
C ALA A 38 -50.29 -67.19 -17.88
N LYS A 39 -51.20 -66.45 -17.23
CA LYS A 39 -52.60 -66.84 -16.98
C LYS A 39 -53.57 -66.35 -18.05
N SER A 40 -53.15 -65.49 -18.97
CA SER A 40 -54.03 -64.82 -19.93
C SER A 40 -54.13 -65.59 -21.25
N PRO A 41 -55.27 -65.51 -21.97
CA PRO A 41 -55.41 -66.08 -23.32
C PRO A 41 -54.39 -65.47 -24.30
N PRO A 42 -54.01 -66.20 -25.36
CA PRO A 42 -53.09 -65.69 -26.37
C PRO A 42 -53.64 -64.44 -27.05
N MET A 43 -52.76 -63.47 -27.30
CA MET A 43 -53.11 -62.17 -27.87
C MET A 43 -53.77 -62.31 -29.26
N THR A 44 -54.90 -61.64 -29.45
CA THR A 44 -55.63 -61.66 -30.73
C THR A 44 -54.85 -60.90 -31.82
N ALA A 45 -55.20 -61.13 -33.09
CA ALA A 45 -54.56 -60.45 -34.21
C ALA A 45 -54.73 -58.91 -34.13
N ASP A 46 -55.92 -58.43 -33.75
CA ASP A 46 -56.20 -56.99 -33.61
C ASP A 46 -55.38 -56.34 -32.49
N GLN A 47 -55.18 -57.05 -31.37
CA GLN A 47 -54.35 -56.57 -30.27
C GLN A 47 -52.87 -56.50 -30.67
N ARG A 48 -52.38 -57.48 -31.45
CA ARG A 48 -51.04 -57.43 -32.05
C ARG A 48 -50.88 -56.22 -32.96
N GLN A 49 -51.84 -55.96 -33.83
CA GLN A 49 -51.77 -54.84 -34.75
C GLN A 49 -51.71 -53.50 -34.00
N LYS A 50 -52.57 -53.31 -32.99
CA LYS A 50 -52.54 -52.11 -32.13
C LYS A 50 -51.19 -51.88 -31.46
N LEU A 51 -50.50 -52.93 -31.03
CA LEU A 51 -49.15 -52.81 -30.44
C LEU A 51 -48.09 -52.42 -31.48
N VAL A 52 -48.19 -52.97 -32.69
CA VAL A 52 -47.30 -52.60 -33.81
C VAL A 52 -47.49 -51.14 -34.17
N ASP A 53 -48.74 -50.67 -34.30
CA ASP A 53 -49.07 -49.28 -34.60
C ASP A 53 -48.63 -48.34 -33.47
N ARG A 54 -48.77 -48.77 -32.21
CA ARG A 54 -48.29 -47.98 -31.07
C ARG A 54 -46.76 -47.89 -31.08
N ARG A 55 -46.07 -48.99 -31.35
CA ARG A 55 -44.61 -49.01 -31.45
C ARG A 55 -44.11 -48.08 -32.55
N SER A 56 -44.69 -48.15 -33.75
CA SER A 56 -44.28 -47.29 -34.87
C SER A 56 -44.52 -45.81 -34.57
N SER A 57 -45.64 -45.47 -33.91
CA SER A 57 -45.92 -44.09 -33.48
C SER A 57 -44.87 -43.56 -32.48
N VAL A 58 -44.41 -44.41 -31.56
CA VAL A 58 -43.36 -44.05 -30.58
C VAL A 58 -42.00 -43.91 -31.26
N GLU A 59 -41.65 -44.81 -32.18
CA GLU A 59 -40.42 -44.72 -32.98
C GLU A 59 -40.40 -43.43 -33.81
N GLN A 60 -41.52 -43.07 -34.46
CA GLN A 60 -41.65 -41.81 -35.19
C GLN A 60 -41.50 -40.58 -34.28
N LEU A 61 -42.12 -40.58 -33.10
CA LEU A 61 -42.00 -39.47 -32.16
C LEU A 61 -40.53 -39.28 -31.73
N ARG A 62 -39.87 -40.38 -31.36
CA ARG A 62 -38.46 -40.38 -30.98
C ARG A 62 -37.59 -39.84 -32.11
N ASP A 63 -37.76 -40.35 -33.32
CA ASP A 63 -36.96 -39.97 -34.47
C ASP A 63 -37.19 -38.49 -34.87
N SER A 64 -38.39 -37.95 -34.60
CA SER A 64 -38.69 -36.53 -34.80
C SER A 64 -38.02 -35.62 -33.76
N ASP A 65 -37.80 -36.10 -32.54
CA ASP A 65 -37.20 -35.32 -31.44
C ASP A 65 -35.66 -35.33 -31.44
N VAL A 66 -35.03 -36.41 -31.92
CA VAL A 66 -33.57 -36.55 -32.05
C VAL A 66 -32.90 -35.31 -32.68
N PRO A 67 -33.34 -34.77 -33.83
CA PRO A 67 -32.70 -33.60 -34.43
C PRO A 67 -32.85 -32.34 -33.57
N ALA A 68 -33.94 -32.18 -32.82
CA ALA A 68 -34.11 -31.04 -31.91
C ALA A 68 -33.13 -31.11 -30.73
N TRP A 69 -32.92 -32.31 -30.16
CA TRP A 69 -31.92 -32.53 -29.13
C TRP A 69 -30.49 -32.31 -29.63
N GLN A 70 -30.19 -32.78 -30.84
CA GLN A 70 -28.87 -32.58 -31.44
C GLN A 70 -28.55 -31.10 -31.64
N ARG A 71 -29.51 -30.31 -32.16
CA ARG A 71 -29.36 -28.86 -32.29
C ARG A 71 -29.08 -28.17 -30.96
N ARG A 72 -29.80 -28.56 -29.89
CA ARG A 72 -29.59 -28.00 -28.55
C ARG A 72 -28.19 -28.33 -28.00
N LEU A 73 -27.70 -29.54 -28.24
CA LEU A 73 -26.34 -29.94 -27.86
C LEU A 73 -25.28 -29.13 -28.62
N ASP A 74 -25.45 -28.97 -29.93
CA ASP A 74 -24.53 -28.21 -30.78
C ASP A 74 -24.52 -26.72 -30.38
N GLU A 75 -25.70 -26.13 -30.11
CA GLU A 75 -25.83 -24.76 -29.61
C GLU A 75 -25.18 -24.57 -28.23
N ALA A 76 -25.37 -25.52 -27.31
CA ALA A 76 -24.73 -25.48 -26.00
C ALA A 76 -23.20 -25.58 -26.12
N GLY A 77 -22.70 -26.43 -27.02
CA GLY A 77 -21.28 -26.54 -27.33
C GLY A 77 -20.70 -25.24 -27.89
N LYS A 78 -21.39 -24.61 -28.85
CA LYS A 78 -21.01 -23.30 -29.40
C LYS A 78 -20.96 -22.22 -28.32
N ARG A 79 -22.02 -22.09 -27.51
CA ARG A 79 -22.07 -21.11 -26.42
C ARG A 79 -20.95 -21.30 -25.40
N LEU A 80 -20.58 -22.55 -25.12
CA LEU A 80 -19.45 -22.84 -24.23
C LEU A 80 -18.12 -22.40 -24.84
N ALA A 81 -17.88 -22.70 -26.13
CA ALA A 81 -16.68 -22.27 -26.83
C ALA A 81 -16.59 -20.72 -26.92
N ASP A 82 -17.70 -20.06 -27.22
CA ASP A 82 -17.77 -18.59 -27.26
C ASP A 82 -17.50 -17.99 -25.87
N ALA A 83 -18.03 -18.59 -24.81
CA ALA A 83 -17.75 -18.16 -23.44
C ALA A 83 -16.27 -18.33 -23.06
N GLN A 84 -15.66 -19.45 -23.42
CA GLN A 84 -14.24 -19.73 -23.17
C GLN A 84 -13.32 -18.75 -23.93
N THR A 85 -13.62 -18.46 -25.19
CA THR A 85 -12.85 -17.48 -25.98
C THR A 85 -13.02 -16.07 -25.43
N ALA A 86 -14.23 -15.68 -25.02
CA ALA A 86 -14.47 -14.39 -24.37
C ALA A 86 -13.72 -14.26 -23.03
N GLU A 87 -13.68 -15.33 -22.23
CA GLU A 87 -12.92 -15.36 -20.98
C GLU A 87 -11.41 -15.29 -21.23
N ALA A 88 -10.89 -16.02 -22.21
CA ALA A 88 -9.48 -15.94 -22.61
C ALA A 88 -9.10 -14.52 -23.08
N ASN A 89 -9.96 -13.87 -23.86
CA ASN A 89 -9.73 -12.48 -24.29
C ASN A 89 -9.73 -11.50 -23.11
N LYS A 90 -10.66 -11.67 -22.15
CA LYS A 90 -10.67 -10.88 -20.90
C LYS A 90 -9.41 -11.12 -20.06
N ALA A 91 -8.95 -12.36 -19.95
CA ALA A 91 -7.72 -12.69 -19.25
C ALA A 91 -6.49 -12.03 -19.93
N ASN A 92 -6.39 -12.13 -21.25
CA ASN A 92 -5.30 -11.52 -22.03
C ASN A 92 -5.27 -9.98 -21.88
N THR A 93 -6.44 -9.33 -21.98
CA THR A 93 -6.54 -7.87 -21.78
C THR A 93 -6.21 -7.47 -20.35
N SER A 94 -6.65 -8.23 -19.34
CA SER A 94 -6.27 -8.00 -17.94
C SER A 94 -4.76 -8.14 -17.73
N ALA A 95 -4.14 -9.17 -18.30
CA ALA A 95 -2.69 -9.38 -18.21
C ALA A 95 -1.91 -8.24 -18.87
N GLN A 96 -2.34 -7.77 -20.05
CA GLN A 96 -1.73 -6.61 -20.71
C GLN A 96 -1.88 -5.33 -19.87
N ASN A 97 -3.03 -5.14 -19.22
CA ASN A 97 -3.24 -3.98 -18.35
C ASN A 97 -2.36 -4.03 -17.10
N GLN A 98 -2.14 -5.22 -16.52
CA GLN A 98 -1.19 -5.40 -15.40
C GLN A 98 0.23 -5.02 -15.82
N ILE A 99 0.69 -5.50 -16.98
CA ILE A 99 2.02 -5.15 -17.51
C ILE A 99 2.15 -3.62 -17.71
N ARG A 100 1.11 -2.97 -18.23
CA ARG A 100 1.10 -1.51 -18.38
C ARG A 100 1.14 -0.79 -17.02
N GLN A 101 0.39 -1.28 -16.03
CA GLN A 101 0.42 -0.71 -14.68
C GLN A 101 1.80 -0.85 -14.04
N ASP A 102 2.45 -2.00 -14.20
CA ASP A 102 3.80 -2.22 -13.70
C ASP A 102 4.83 -1.31 -14.40
N GLN A 103 4.69 -1.10 -15.71
CA GLN A 103 5.54 -0.18 -16.44
C GLN A 103 5.32 1.27 -15.97
N ILE A 104 4.07 1.70 -15.83
CA ILE A 104 3.74 3.04 -15.31
C ILE A 104 4.28 3.20 -13.89
N ALA A 105 4.19 2.18 -13.03
CA ALA A 105 4.73 2.22 -11.68
C ALA A 105 6.26 2.38 -11.67
N LYS A 106 6.96 1.67 -12.57
CA LYS A 106 8.41 1.83 -12.76
C LYS A 106 8.75 3.23 -13.23
N ASP A 107 8.07 3.73 -14.26
CA ASP A 107 8.30 5.06 -14.80
C ASP A 107 8.03 6.15 -13.75
N LEU A 108 6.93 6.04 -12.99
CA LEU A 108 6.63 6.93 -11.87
C LEU A 108 7.73 6.92 -10.81
N SER A 109 8.24 5.74 -10.47
CA SER A 109 9.33 5.63 -9.48
C SER A 109 10.63 6.27 -10.00
N ALA A 110 10.95 6.11 -11.29
CA ALA A 110 12.10 6.72 -11.92
C ALA A 110 11.99 8.26 -11.94
N LEU A 111 10.84 8.79 -12.38
CA LEU A 111 10.56 10.23 -12.37
C LEU A 111 10.57 10.79 -10.94
N ALA A 112 10.06 10.05 -9.96
CA ALA A 112 10.11 10.48 -8.55
C ALA A 112 11.55 10.56 -8.04
N ASN A 113 12.38 9.57 -8.37
CA ASN A 113 13.80 9.55 -8.01
C ASN A 113 14.59 10.70 -8.63
N GLU A 114 14.21 11.17 -9.82
CA GLU A 114 14.79 12.36 -10.46
C GLU A 114 14.24 13.67 -9.87
N ARG A 115 12.92 13.75 -9.66
CA ARG A 115 12.25 14.96 -9.17
C ARG A 115 12.63 15.34 -7.74
N ILE A 116 12.77 14.36 -6.84
CA ILE A 116 13.06 14.61 -5.42
C ILE A 116 14.37 15.41 -5.22
N PRO A 117 15.53 14.99 -5.77
CA PRO A 117 16.77 15.76 -5.60
C PRO A 117 16.66 17.14 -6.25
N MET A 118 16.02 17.28 -7.41
CA MET A 118 15.83 18.57 -8.08
C MET A 118 14.97 19.54 -7.24
N ALA A 119 13.88 19.04 -6.64
CA ALA A 119 13.04 19.85 -5.74
C ALA A 119 13.78 20.23 -4.43
N ARG A 120 14.75 19.42 -4.00
CA ARG A 120 15.58 19.69 -2.81
C ARG A 120 16.69 20.69 -3.08
N THR A 121 17.19 20.80 -4.30
CA THR A 121 18.23 21.79 -4.67
C THR A 121 17.62 23.15 -5.03
N ASP A 122 16.37 23.19 -5.47
CA ASP A 122 15.65 24.44 -5.76
C ASP A 122 15.54 25.35 -4.52
N GLN A 123 16.12 26.55 -4.62
CA GLN A 123 16.15 27.53 -3.53
C GLN A 123 14.76 28.02 -3.14
N VAL A 124 13.87 28.25 -4.11
CA VAL A 124 12.52 28.76 -3.86
C VAL A 124 11.72 27.72 -3.10
N ARG A 125 11.74 26.46 -3.55
CA ARG A 125 11.08 25.34 -2.85
C ARG A 125 11.65 25.10 -1.45
N ARG A 126 12.95 25.31 -1.23
CA ARG A 126 13.59 25.21 0.11
C ARG A 126 13.22 26.36 1.05
N ILE A 127 12.89 27.53 0.53
CA ILE A 127 12.40 28.64 1.35
C ILE A 127 10.92 28.41 1.65
N ALA A 128 10.16 28.02 0.65
CA ALA A 128 8.75 27.65 0.80
C ALA A 128 8.55 26.50 1.78
N SER A 129 9.42 25.47 1.77
CA SER A 129 9.35 24.36 2.73
C SER A 129 9.48 24.82 4.18
N ARG A 130 10.35 25.80 4.45
CA ARG A 130 10.53 26.38 5.79
C ARG A 130 9.33 27.22 6.20
N TRP A 131 8.70 27.90 5.25
CA TRP A 131 7.52 28.74 5.50
C TRP A 131 6.26 27.90 5.75
N TYR A 132 6.02 26.89 4.92
CA TYR A 132 4.81 26.07 4.96
C TYR A 132 4.94 24.79 5.80
N GLY A 133 6.13 24.48 6.33
CA GLY A 133 6.36 23.31 7.18
C GLY A 133 6.32 21.96 6.44
N SER A 134 6.35 21.96 5.11
CA SER A 134 6.35 20.75 4.27
C SER A 134 7.74 20.46 3.71
N LYS A 135 8.03 19.22 3.29
CA LYS A 135 9.29 18.92 2.58
C LYS A 135 9.35 19.66 1.22
N PRO A 136 10.55 20.03 0.71
CA PRO A 136 10.68 20.72 -0.58
C PRO A 136 10.02 19.98 -1.76
N GLU A 137 10.08 18.64 -1.75
CA GLU A 137 9.41 17.79 -2.74
C GLU A 137 7.87 17.88 -2.74
N LEU A 138 7.26 18.24 -1.61
CA LEU A 138 5.81 18.32 -1.42
C LEU A 138 5.25 19.74 -1.63
N VAL A 139 6.13 20.73 -1.82
CA VAL A 139 5.71 22.11 -2.09
C VAL A 139 5.01 22.16 -3.44
N THR A 140 3.78 22.68 -3.44
CA THR A 140 3.00 22.88 -4.67
C THR A 140 3.58 24.02 -5.51
N GLU A 141 3.34 24.00 -6.81
CA GLU A 141 3.83 25.07 -7.71
C GLU A 141 3.26 26.44 -7.36
N ALA A 142 2.00 26.50 -6.93
CA ALA A 142 1.37 27.74 -6.47
C ALA A 142 2.07 28.33 -5.23
N GLN A 143 2.39 27.50 -4.23
CA GLN A 143 3.14 27.92 -3.03
C GLN A 143 4.55 28.38 -3.38
N ALA A 144 5.24 27.66 -4.27
CA ALA A 144 6.55 28.07 -4.76
C ALA A 144 6.47 29.40 -5.52
N GLY A 145 5.41 29.63 -6.31
CA GLY A 145 5.19 30.87 -7.05
C GLY A 145 4.99 32.10 -6.16
N ILE A 146 4.26 31.98 -5.05
CA ILE A 146 4.11 33.09 -4.10
C ILE A 146 5.47 33.45 -3.48
N ILE A 147 6.20 32.44 -3.04
CA ILE A 147 7.53 32.64 -2.44
C ILE A 147 8.54 33.17 -3.47
N SER A 148 8.46 32.75 -4.73
CA SER A 148 9.36 33.22 -5.78
C SER A 148 9.18 34.73 -6.00
N VAL A 149 7.94 35.22 -6.08
CA VAL A 149 7.65 36.66 -6.24
C VAL A 149 8.24 37.47 -5.09
N ILE A 150 8.09 37.00 -3.85
CA ILE A 150 8.64 37.68 -2.67
C ILE A 150 10.18 37.69 -2.71
N TRP A 151 10.79 36.53 -2.97
CA TRP A 151 12.25 36.38 -2.96
C TRP A 151 12.91 37.19 -4.09
N PHE A 152 12.49 36.98 -5.33
CA PHE A 152 13.01 37.72 -6.48
C PHE A 152 12.65 39.22 -6.41
N GLY A 153 11.46 39.56 -5.90
CA GLY A 153 11.08 40.95 -5.67
C GLY A 153 12.00 41.65 -4.66
N SER A 154 12.36 40.96 -3.58
CA SER A 154 13.31 41.50 -2.57
C SER A 154 14.72 41.70 -3.14
N LEU A 155 15.20 40.76 -3.97
CA LEU A 155 16.51 40.88 -4.64
C LEU A 155 16.52 42.02 -5.66
N ALA A 156 15.45 42.15 -6.45
CA ALA A 156 15.31 43.21 -7.42
C ALA A 156 15.30 44.59 -6.74
N LEU A 157 14.61 44.73 -5.61
CA LEU A 157 14.59 45.97 -4.84
C LEU A 157 15.98 46.36 -4.33
N ILE A 158 16.72 45.41 -3.76
CA ILE A 158 18.10 45.66 -3.29
C ILE A 158 18.99 46.06 -4.46
N ALA A 159 18.91 45.34 -5.59
CA ALA A 159 19.68 45.65 -6.79
C ALA A 159 19.35 47.05 -7.35
N ALA A 160 18.07 47.42 -7.39
CA ALA A 160 17.62 48.73 -7.85
C ALA A 160 18.11 49.87 -6.94
N LEU A 161 18.12 49.65 -5.62
CA LEU A 161 18.56 50.65 -4.65
C LEU A 161 20.07 50.68 -4.43
N ALA A 162 20.81 49.65 -4.87
CA ALA A 162 22.26 49.58 -4.70
C ALA A 162 22.97 50.79 -5.33
N GLY A 163 22.59 51.19 -6.55
CA GLY A 163 23.16 52.36 -7.23
C GLY A 163 22.89 53.68 -6.48
N PRO A 164 21.63 54.05 -6.25
CA PRO A 164 21.27 55.27 -5.52
C PRO A 164 21.86 55.34 -4.10
N ILE A 165 21.85 54.23 -3.35
CA ILE A 165 22.44 54.19 -2.01
C ILE A 165 23.95 54.40 -2.09
N THR A 166 24.63 53.74 -3.03
CA THR A 166 26.07 53.91 -3.23
C THR A 166 26.42 55.36 -3.58
N ALA A 167 25.64 55.99 -4.45
CA ALA A 167 25.81 57.40 -4.81
C ALA A 167 25.60 58.34 -3.60
N MET A 168 24.56 58.10 -2.79
CA MET A 168 24.34 58.87 -1.56
C MET A 168 25.49 58.72 -0.56
N VAL A 169 26.02 57.50 -0.38
CA VAL A 169 27.17 57.25 0.51
C VAL A 169 28.43 57.91 -0.02
N ALA A 170 28.70 57.83 -1.32
CA ALA A 170 29.84 58.50 -1.94
C ALA A 170 29.79 60.02 -1.73
N LEU A 171 28.62 60.64 -1.94
CA LEU A 171 28.40 62.06 -1.69
C LEU A 171 28.54 62.41 -0.20
N ALA A 172 28.06 61.55 0.70
CA ALA A 172 28.20 61.74 2.14
C ALA A 172 29.66 61.66 2.60
N LEU A 173 30.43 60.70 2.08
CA LEU A 173 31.87 60.58 2.35
C LEU A 173 32.65 61.78 1.79
N GLN A 174 32.33 62.22 0.57
CA GLN A 174 32.90 63.44 0.00
C GLN A 174 32.58 64.66 0.87
N ARG A 175 31.35 64.76 1.39
CA ARG A 175 30.96 65.85 2.30
C ARG A 175 31.66 65.77 3.66
N ILE A 176 31.92 64.57 4.18
CA ILE A 176 32.66 64.36 5.44
C ILE A 176 34.13 64.73 5.25
N ALA A 177 34.77 64.31 4.15
CA ALA A 177 36.14 64.72 3.80
C ALA A 177 36.24 66.25 3.64
N ALA A 178 35.22 66.88 3.04
CA ALA A 178 35.14 68.34 2.97
C ALA A 178 34.82 69.01 4.34
N ARG A 179 34.31 68.25 5.31
CA ARG A 179 34.04 68.71 6.69
C ARG A 179 35.15 68.40 7.68
N GLU A 180 36.17 67.65 7.29
CA GLU A 180 37.35 67.39 8.13
C GLU A 180 38.17 68.68 8.37
N GLU A 181 37.87 69.75 7.61
CA GLU A 181 38.30 71.12 7.90
C GLU A 181 37.48 71.82 9.01
N ASP A 182 36.31 71.30 9.40
CA ASP A 182 35.39 71.98 10.33
C ASP A 182 34.73 70.99 11.34
N ASN A 183 35.48 70.70 12.40
CA ASN A 183 35.16 69.71 13.44
C ASN A 183 33.91 70.08 14.26
N SER A 184 32.76 69.46 13.95
CA SER A 184 31.65 69.36 14.91
C SER A 184 30.93 68.02 14.83
N GLU A 185 31.07 67.20 15.88
CA GLU A 185 30.32 65.95 16.03
C GLU A 185 28.81 66.23 16.17
N SER A 186 27.99 65.68 15.28
CA SER A 186 26.53 65.81 15.34
C SER A 186 25.90 64.86 16.37
N ARG A 187 24.82 65.29 17.04
CA ARG A 187 24.14 64.51 18.08
C ARG A 187 23.60 63.16 17.58
N SER A 188 23.29 63.04 16.29
CA SER A 188 22.80 61.82 15.66
C SER A 188 23.87 60.75 15.49
N SER A 189 25.13 61.11 15.24
CA SER A 189 26.23 60.14 15.11
C SER A 189 26.47 59.40 16.44
N ARG A 190 26.30 60.09 17.58
CA ARG A 190 26.38 59.47 18.92
C ARG A 190 25.25 58.47 19.16
N LEU A 191 24.04 58.75 18.69
CA LEU A 191 22.89 57.85 18.82
C LEU A 191 23.06 56.61 17.94
N LEU A 192 23.47 56.79 16.68
CA LEU A 192 23.78 55.69 15.76
C LEU A 192 24.91 54.81 16.30
N ARG A 193 25.97 55.41 16.82
CA ARG A 193 27.07 54.67 17.46
C ARG A 193 26.56 53.86 18.65
N ARG A 194 25.74 54.45 19.53
CA ARG A 194 25.14 53.70 20.66
C ARG A 194 24.26 52.55 20.19
N LEU A 195 23.45 52.77 19.15
CA LEU A 195 22.59 51.73 18.59
C LEU A 195 23.43 50.57 18.04
N LEU A 196 24.45 50.86 17.25
CA LEU A 196 25.36 49.86 16.67
C LEU A 196 26.15 49.10 17.73
N LEU A 197 26.68 49.80 18.76
CA LEU A 197 27.31 49.13 19.88
C LEU A 197 26.30 48.23 20.61
N SER A 198 25.12 48.72 20.96
CA SER A 198 24.11 47.93 21.68
C SER A 198 23.70 46.66 20.92
N TRP A 199 23.61 46.75 19.60
CA TRP A 199 23.30 45.63 18.72
C TRP A 199 24.46 44.63 18.63
N ARG A 200 25.71 45.11 18.57
CA ARG A 200 26.91 44.27 18.62
C ARG A 200 26.96 43.47 19.92
N TRP A 201 26.78 44.12 21.07
CA TRP A 201 26.84 43.47 22.38
C TRP A 201 25.71 42.45 22.59
N ARG A 202 24.53 42.64 22.01
CA ARG A 202 23.44 41.64 22.05
C ARG A 202 23.75 40.34 21.30
N ARG A 203 24.64 40.35 20.32
CA ARG A 203 24.96 39.17 19.50
C ARG A 203 26.22 38.42 19.92
N VAL A 204 27.02 38.97 20.84
CA VAL A 204 28.22 38.29 21.34
C VAL A 204 27.81 37.43 22.54
N ARG A 205 27.84 36.10 22.38
CA ARG A 205 27.73 35.16 23.51
C ARG A 205 29.00 35.27 24.36
N THR A 206 28.86 35.66 25.62
CA THR A 206 29.94 35.54 26.60
C THR A 206 30.16 34.05 26.92
N ILE A 207 31.27 33.51 26.45
CA ILE A 207 31.74 32.16 26.79
C ILE A 207 32.37 32.26 28.18
N GLN A 208 31.80 31.57 29.18
CA GLN A 208 32.46 31.44 30.49
C GLN A 208 33.57 30.40 30.36
N VAL A 209 34.81 30.86 30.41
CA VAL A 209 35.99 29.98 30.48
C VAL A 209 36.12 29.50 31.92
N PRO A 210 35.95 28.20 32.23
CA PRO A 210 36.21 27.69 33.56
C PRO A 210 37.72 27.76 33.82
N VAL A 211 38.12 28.55 34.81
CA VAL A 211 39.49 28.57 35.32
C VAL A 211 39.65 27.35 36.24
N GLU A 212 40.50 26.41 35.84
CA GLU A 212 40.83 25.23 36.64
C GLU A 212 41.62 25.66 37.87
N VAL A 213 41.02 25.50 39.05
CA VAL A 213 41.70 25.63 40.35
C VAL A 213 42.35 24.28 40.64
N THR A 214 43.67 24.22 40.58
CA THR A 214 44.48 23.06 40.98
C THR A 214 44.36 22.86 42.49
N VAL A 215 43.58 21.86 42.91
CA VAL A 215 43.64 21.31 44.26
C VAL A 215 44.38 19.98 44.17
N GLU A 216 45.58 19.94 44.75
CA GLU A 216 46.37 18.72 44.91
C GLU A 216 45.61 17.73 45.81
N LYS A 217 45.18 16.61 45.23
CA LYS A 217 44.74 15.46 46.02
C LYS A 217 45.31 14.19 45.43
N GLU A 218 46.06 13.49 46.27
CA GLU A 218 46.85 12.30 45.97
C GLU A 218 45.97 11.12 45.51
N VAL A 219 46.38 10.55 44.36
CA VAL A 219 46.52 9.12 44.04
C VAL A 219 45.42 8.14 44.49
N GLU A 220 44.64 7.65 43.53
CA GLU A 220 44.41 6.21 43.33
C GLU A 220 44.31 5.90 41.83
N LYS A 221 45.28 5.14 41.33
CA LYS A 221 45.39 4.64 39.96
C LYS A 221 44.20 3.71 39.65
N ARG A 222 43.24 4.19 38.86
CA ARG A 222 42.20 3.34 38.26
C ARG A 222 42.53 3.12 36.79
N VAL A 223 42.79 1.84 36.50
CA VAL A 223 43.03 1.25 35.18
C VAL A 223 41.90 1.61 34.22
N GLU A 224 42.26 2.10 33.04
CA GLU A 224 41.35 2.27 31.91
C GLU A 224 40.86 0.90 31.45
N VAL A 225 39.61 0.57 31.77
CA VAL A 225 38.90 -0.52 31.08
C VAL A 225 38.22 0.13 29.86
N PRO A 226 38.65 -0.19 28.62
CA PRO A 226 37.96 0.31 27.43
C PRO A 226 36.54 -0.24 27.44
N VAL A 227 35.55 0.65 27.53
CA VAL A 227 34.14 0.29 27.38
C VAL A 227 33.91 0.07 25.88
N GLU A 228 34.02 -1.19 25.43
CA GLU A 228 33.53 -1.60 24.13
C GLU A 228 32.02 -1.32 24.06
N LYS A 229 31.67 -0.42 23.15
CA LYS A 229 30.31 0.05 22.94
C LYS A 229 29.52 -1.10 22.30
N VAL A 230 28.78 -1.86 23.11
CA VAL A 230 27.93 -2.96 22.64
C VAL A 230 26.91 -2.42 21.65
N VAL A 231 27.14 -2.69 20.36
CA VAL A 231 26.22 -2.38 19.25
C VAL A 231 25.06 -3.37 19.35
N LYS A 232 23.87 -2.88 19.70
CA LYS A 232 22.66 -3.71 19.72
C LYS A 232 22.19 -3.96 18.30
N GLU A 233 22.55 -5.11 17.76
CA GLU A 233 22.05 -5.61 16.48
C GLU A 233 20.62 -6.14 16.68
N ILE A 234 19.63 -5.48 16.07
CA ILE A 234 18.23 -5.91 16.16
C ILE A 234 18.02 -6.98 15.09
N LEU A 235 18.05 -8.25 15.50
CA LEU A 235 17.71 -9.39 14.66
C LEU A 235 16.19 -9.53 14.55
N TYR A 236 15.65 -9.34 13.34
CA TYR A 236 14.23 -9.55 13.06
C TYR A 236 13.99 -11.02 12.68
N VAL A 237 13.40 -11.79 13.58
CA VAL A 237 12.96 -13.16 13.32
C VAL A 237 11.45 -13.14 13.02
N PRO A 238 11.01 -13.36 11.77
CA PRO A 238 9.59 -13.42 11.45
C PRO A 238 8.98 -14.73 11.98
N LEU A 239 8.06 -14.61 12.94
CA LEU A 239 7.25 -15.73 13.43
C LEU A 239 5.88 -15.67 12.76
N PHE A 240 5.57 -16.69 11.95
CA PHE A 240 4.31 -16.82 11.22
C PHE A 240 3.32 -17.66 12.03
N THR A 241 2.86 -17.15 13.17
CA THR A 241 1.86 -17.85 13.99
C THR A 241 1.00 -16.83 14.75
N ASP A 242 -0.32 -16.97 14.62
CA ASP A 242 -1.33 -16.12 15.29
C ASP A 242 -1.82 -16.70 16.63
N ASP A 243 -1.33 -17.89 17.03
CA ASP A 243 -1.73 -18.55 18.28
C ASP A 243 -0.88 -18.09 19.49
N PRO A 244 -1.51 -17.57 20.56
CA PRO A 244 -0.81 -16.88 21.65
C PRO A 244 -0.03 -17.80 22.60
N GLU A 245 -0.42 -19.06 22.74
CA GLU A 245 0.29 -20.01 23.61
C GLU A 245 1.54 -20.59 22.93
N VAL A 246 1.50 -20.74 21.61
CA VAL A 246 2.65 -21.21 20.81
C VAL A 246 3.74 -20.14 20.78
N LEU A 247 3.37 -18.86 20.65
CA LEU A 247 4.29 -17.73 20.73
C LEU A 247 5.02 -17.66 22.07
N ARG A 248 4.31 -17.86 23.19
CA ARG A 248 4.92 -17.86 24.53
C ARG A 248 5.93 -19.00 24.68
N LYS A 249 5.54 -20.21 24.27
CA LYS A 249 6.42 -21.38 24.36
C LYS A 249 7.68 -21.24 23.48
N ALA A 250 7.55 -20.65 22.30
CA ALA A 250 8.69 -20.39 21.41
C ALA A 250 9.62 -19.29 21.95
N LEU A 251 9.08 -18.25 22.59
CA LEU A 251 9.87 -17.21 23.25
C LEU A 251 10.63 -17.74 24.48
N ASP A 252 10.03 -18.64 25.25
CA ASP A 252 10.64 -19.19 26.47
C ASP A 252 11.71 -20.28 26.20
N GLN A 253 11.66 -20.98 25.05
CA GLN A 253 12.57 -22.09 24.76
C GLN A 253 13.86 -21.69 24.02
N ASP A 254 13.81 -20.65 23.18
CA ASP A 254 14.91 -20.31 22.26
C ASP A 254 15.69 -19.04 22.65
N LEU A 255 15.36 -18.40 23.78
CA LEU A 255 16.07 -17.22 24.28
C LEU A 255 17.06 -17.57 25.39
N PRO A 256 18.30 -17.03 25.35
CA PRO A 256 19.24 -17.13 26.46
C PRO A 256 18.62 -16.53 27.75
N PRO A 257 18.89 -17.14 28.92
CA PRO A 257 18.23 -16.79 30.19
C PRO A 257 18.47 -15.34 30.67
N GLU A 258 19.45 -14.64 30.10
CA GLU A 258 19.76 -13.25 30.40
C GLU A 258 18.82 -12.25 29.70
N VAL A 259 18.10 -12.69 28.65
CA VAL A 259 17.26 -11.83 27.81
C VAL A 259 15.77 -11.97 28.16
N SER A 260 15.34 -13.12 28.67
CA SER A 260 13.94 -13.39 29.03
C SER A 260 13.38 -12.39 30.04
N ASP A 261 14.19 -11.96 31.01
CA ASP A 261 13.77 -11.06 32.08
C ASP A 261 13.61 -9.60 31.63
N LEU A 262 14.08 -9.25 30.43
CA LEU A 262 14.06 -7.89 29.89
C LEU A 262 12.95 -7.65 28.86
N VAL A 263 12.16 -8.66 28.51
CA VAL A 263 11.14 -8.57 27.45
C VAL A 263 9.75 -8.35 28.05
N GLN A 264 9.22 -7.13 27.93
CA GLN A 264 7.84 -6.81 28.32
C GLN A 264 6.90 -6.96 27.11
N VAL A 265 6.13 -8.04 27.06
CA VAL A 265 5.18 -8.30 25.97
C VAL A 265 3.91 -7.47 26.18
N SER A 266 3.76 -6.37 25.42
CA SER A 266 2.55 -5.56 25.41
C SER A 266 1.64 -5.94 24.23
N MET A 267 0.53 -6.62 24.53
CA MET A 267 -0.50 -6.94 23.52
C MET A 267 -1.58 -5.85 23.52
N LYS A 268 -1.72 -5.16 22.40
CA LYS A 268 -2.77 -4.14 22.21
C LYS A 268 -4.11 -4.83 21.94
N GLY A 269 -4.93 -5.02 22.99
CA GLY A 269 -6.30 -5.51 22.75
C GLY A 269 -7.12 -6.16 23.88
N ARG A 270 -6.71 -6.15 25.16
CA ARG A 270 -7.58 -6.64 26.25
C ARG A 270 -7.81 -5.56 27.32
N LYS A 271 -9.09 -5.21 27.52
CA LYS A 271 -9.56 -4.43 28.66
C LYS A 271 -9.30 -5.23 29.93
N SER A 272 -8.60 -4.62 30.88
CA SER A 272 -8.37 -5.15 32.22
C SER A 272 -9.71 -5.45 32.91
N ALA A 273 -9.93 -6.73 33.23
CA ALA A 273 -10.93 -7.18 34.18
C ALA A 273 -10.21 -7.51 35.50
N ARG A 274 -10.50 -6.67 36.51
CA ARG A 274 -10.51 -6.89 37.96
C ARG A 274 -9.51 -7.85 38.64
N GLN A 275 -8.79 -7.24 39.59
CA GLN A 275 -8.67 -7.58 41.03
C GLN A 275 -8.05 -8.92 41.47
N ALA A 276 -6.92 -8.82 42.19
CA ALA A 276 -6.82 -9.06 43.63
C ALA A 276 -5.74 -8.15 44.22
#